data_AF-A0A2E1XEF7-F1
#
_entry.id   AF-A0A2E1XEF7-F1
#
_cell.length_a   1.000
_cell.length_b   1.000
_cell.length_c   1.000
_cell.angle_alpha   90.00
_cell.angle_beta   90.00
_cell.angle_gamma   90.00
#
_symmetry.space_group_name_H-M   'P 1'
#
loop_
_entity.id
_entity.type
_entity.pdbx_description
1 polymer ?
#
loop_
_entity_poly.entity_id
_entity_poly.type
_entity_poly.pdbx_seq_one_letter_code
_entity_poly.pdbx_strand_id
1 'polypeptide(L)'
;MSATVAVRNGSVYLSASVVETYFRGIEAVIVLIRDGAVSILPVYQMAAGGCLLKMRNAAGDRVASAPDVFEANDLLSWQAQDLPASWSSEQGALIVPLPANPDF
;
A
#
# COMPACT_ATOMS: atom_id res chain seq x y z
N MET A 1 -5.90 10.80 13.41
CA MET A 1 -6.14 9.36 13.17
C MET A 1 -4.83 8.75 12.72
N SER A 2 -4.33 7.72 13.40
CA SER A 2 -3.20 6.92 12.93
C SER A 2 -3.73 5.86 11.98
N ALA A 3 -3.38 5.93 10.70
CA ALA A 3 -3.68 4.87 9.76
C ALA A 3 -2.66 3.73 9.95
N THR A 4 -3.10 2.48 9.83
CA THR A 4 -2.21 1.33 9.83
C THR A 4 -2.45 0.47 8.60
N VAL A 5 -1.37 -0.18 8.14
CA VAL A 5 -1.34 -1.02 6.94
C VAL A 5 -0.62 -2.32 7.28
N ALA A 6 -0.96 -3.41 6.60
CA ALA A 6 -0.19 -4.64 6.67
C ALA A 6 0.43 -4.97 5.31
N VAL A 7 1.62 -5.57 5.33
CA VAL A 7 2.32 -6.08 4.15
C VAL A 7 2.54 -7.57 4.31
N ARG A 8 2.28 -8.33 3.25
CA ARG A 8 2.60 -9.77 3.19
C ARG A 8 2.77 -10.22 1.76
N ASN A 9 3.86 -10.91 1.46
CA ASN A 9 4.14 -11.55 0.17
C ASN A 9 3.94 -10.58 -1.00
N GLY A 10 4.58 -9.42 -0.91
CA GLY A 10 4.49 -8.35 -1.92
C GLY A 10 3.10 -7.74 -2.11
N SER A 11 2.21 -7.86 -1.11
CA SER A 11 0.87 -7.29 -1.15
C SER A 11 0.63 -6.37 0.03
N VAL A 12 -0.04 -5.25 -0.23
CA VAL A 12 -0.42 -4.22 0.73
C VAL A 12 -1.90 -4.40 1.08
N TYR A 13 -2.20 -4.52 2.37
CA TYR A 13 -3.54 -4.74 2.91
C TYR A 13 -4.02 -3.48 3.63
N LEU A 14 -5.15 -2.96 3.19
CA LEU A 14 -5.78 -1.74 3.71
C LEU A 14 -7.10 -2.10 4.40
N SER A 15 -7.29 -1.58 5.61
CA SER A 15 -8.58 -1.69 6.28
C SER A 15 -9.64 -0.84 5.58
N ALA A 16 -10.91 -1.19 5.76
CA ALA A 16 -12.03 -0.41 5.24
C ALA A 16 -11.96 1.08 5.63
N SER A 17 -11.50 1.40 6.85
CA SER A 17 -11.37 2.80 7.29
C SER A 17 -10.27 3.57 6.57
N VAL A 18 -9.13 2.93 6.28
CA VAL A 18 -8.05 3.53 5.47
C VAL A 18 -8.50 3.73 4.03
N VAL A 19 -9.18 2.74 3.46
CA VAL A 19 -9.75 2.83 2.11
C VAL A 19 -10.75 3.98 2.02
N GLU A 20 -11.67 4.05 2.97
CA GLU A 20 -12.72 5.07 2.98
C GLU A 20 -12.16 6.50 3.17
N THR A 21 -11.06 6.63 3.91
CA THR A 21 -10.45 7.94 4.18
C THR A 21 -9.59 8.43 3.01
N TYR A 22 -8.79 7.55 2.39
CA TYR A 22 -7.75 7.96 1.44
C TYR A 22 -7.95 7.47 0.00
N PHE A 23 -8.78 6.44 -0.20
CA PHE A 23 -8.95 5.74 -1.47
C PHE A 23 -10.42 5.53 -1.84
N ARG A 24 -11.34 6.36 -1.33
CA ARG A 24 -12.77 6.24 -1.63
C ARG A 24 -13.00 6.38 -3.15
N GLY A 25 -13.66 5.38 -3.74
CA GLY A 25 -13.94 5.33 -5.18
C GLY A 25 -12.72 5.03 -6.06
N ILE A 26 -11.57 4.70 -5.46
CA ILE A 26 -10.36 4.34 -6.20
C ILE A 26 -10.35 2.83 -6.46
N GLU A 27 -10.16 2.46 -7.71
CA GLU A 27 -10.14 1.05 -8.14
C GLU A 27 -8.72 0.52 -8.33
N ALA A 28 -7.73 1.39 -8.57
CA ALA A 28 -6.34 1.01 -8.80
C ALA A 28 -5.39 1.94 -8.03
N VAL A 29 -4.24 1.39 -7.64
CA VAL A 29 -3.17 2.13 -6.98
C VAL A 29 -1.83 1.81 -7.62
N ILE A 30 -0.88 2.72 -7.49
CA ILE A 30 0.54 2.43 -7.75
C ILE A 30 1.19 2.16 -6.39
N VAL A 31 1.98 1.09 -6.32
CA VAL A 31 2.86 0.82 -5.19
C VAL A 31 4.29 1.10 -5.63
N LEU A 32 5.00 1.95 -4.89
CA LEU A 32 6.42 2.25 -5.10
C LEU A 32 7.19 1.97 -3.81
N ILE A 33 8.42 1.51 -3.94
CA ILE A 33 9.38 1.43 -2.83
C ILE A 33 10.56 2.31 -3.20
N ARG A 34 10.76 3.38 -2.42
CA ARG A 34 11.86 4.34 -2.57
C ARG A 34 12.02 5.12 -1.27
N ASP A 35 13.19 5.73 -1.08
CA ASP A 35 13.45 6.66 0.04
C ASP A 35 13.09 6.07 1.42
N GLY A 36 13.29 4.76 1.58
CA GLY A 36 13.01 4.05 2.84
C GLY A 36 11.52 3.87 3.15
N ALA A 37 10.62 3.93 2.18
CA ALA A 37 9.18 3.76 2.39
C ALA A 37 8.48 3.03 1.25
N VAL A 38 7.36 2.37 1.58
CA VAL A 38 6.32 1.98 0.62
C VAL A 38 5.37 3.15 0.44
N SER A 39 5.18 3.59 -0.80
CA SER A 39 4.22 4.63 -1.18
C SER A 39 3.06 4.01 -1.95
N ILE A 40 1.83 4.32 -1.54
CA ILE A 40 0.60 3.84 -2.17
C ILE A 40 -0.15 5.05 -2.74
N LEU A 41 -0.22 5.15 -4.06
CA LEU A 41 -0.78 6.30 -4.77
C LEU A 41 -2.10 5.93 -5.44
N PRO A 42 -3.17 6.73 -5.31
CA PRO A 42 -4.42 6.48 -6.01
C PRO A 42 -4.26 6.72 -7.52
N VAL A 43 -4.83 5.83 -8.33
CA VAL A 43 -4.93 6.00 -9.78
C VAL A 43 -6.38 6.36 -10.12
N TYR A 44 -6.59 7.59 -10.59
CA TYR A 44 -7.91 8.07 -10.99
C TYR A 44 -8.29 7.67 -12.42
N GLN A 45 -7.31 7.31 -13.25
CA GLN A 45 -7.51 6.87 -14.63
C GLN A 45 -6.80 5.53 -14.85
N MET A 46 -7.53 4.41 -14.84
CA MET A 46 -6.95 3.07 -14.93
C MET A 46 -6.10 2.82 -16.19
N ALA A 47 -6.31 3.60 -17.27
CA ALA A 47 -5.48 3.55 -18.47
C ALA A 47 -4.01 3.94 -18.20
N ALA A 48 -3.71 4.60 -17.08
CA ALA A 48 -2.36 4.94 -16.64
C ALA A 48 -1.60 3.75 -16.01
N GLY A 49 -2.26 2.59 -15.85
CA GLY A 49 -1.67 1.39 -15.25
C GLY A 49 -1.82 1.33 -13.73
N GLY A 50 -0.96 0.53 -13.08
CA GLY A 50 -0.99 0.26 -11.65
C GLY A 50 -1.56 -1.11 -11.30
N CYS A 51 -1.66 -1.37 -10.00
CA CYS A 51 -2.22 -2.61 -9.46
C CYS A 51 -3.67 -2.39 -8.99
N LEU A 52 -4.51 -3.39 -9.26
CA LEU A 52 -5.92 -3.36 -8.86
C LEU A 52 -6.04 -3.35 -7.33
N LEU A 53 -6.81 -2.41 -6.78
CA LEU A 53 -7.16 -2.34 -5.37
C LEU A 53 -8.40 -3.22 -5.12
N LYS A 54 -8.14 -4.52 -4.94
CA LYS A 54 -9.17 -5.57 -4.92
C LYS A 54 -9.96 -5.56 -3.61
N MET A 55 -11.26 -5.83 -3.67
CA MET A 55 -12.06 -6.16 -2.48
C MET A 55 -11.54 -7.44 -1.84
N ARG A 56 -11.20 -7.37 -0.56
CA ARG A 56 -10.73 -8.52 0.22
C ARG A 56 -11.87 -9.24 0.93
N ASN A 57 -12.82 -8.48 1.48
CA ASN A 57 -13.96 -9.01 2.23
C ASN A 57 -15.16 -8.06 2.17
N ALA A 58 -16.30 -8.52 2.69
CA ALA A 58 -17.55 -7.76 2.73
C ALA A 58 -17.51 -6.54 3.68
N ALA A 59 -16.52 -6.43 4.57
CA ALA A 59 -16.35 -5.29 5.46
C ALA A 59 -15.79 -4.06 4.74
N GLY A 60 -15.31 -4.22 3.49
CA GLY A 60 -14.76 -3.14 2.68
C GLY A 60 -13.23 -3.08 2.68
N ASP A 61 -12.56 -4.01 3.36
CA ASP A 61 -11.09 -4.11 3.30
C ASP A 61 -10.63 -4.33 1.85
N ARG A 62 -9.47 -3.79 1.53
CA ARG A 62 -8.87 -3.89 0.20
C ARG A 62 -7.46 -4.46 0.25
N VAL A 63 -7.02 -5.02 -0.88
CA VAL A 63 -5.66 -5.49 -1.08
C VAL A 63 -5.14 -5.08 -2.45
N ALA A 64 -3.93 -4.53 -2.47
CA ALA A 64 -3.16 -4.23 -3.67
C ALA A 64 -1.98 -5.20 -3.73
N SER A 65 -1.83 -5.93 -4.84
CA SER A 65 -0.74 -6.89 -5.01
C SER A 65 0.26 -6.33 -6.01
N ALA A 66 1.53 -6.23 -5.59
CA ALA A 66 2.65 -5.71 -6.37
C ALA A 66 3.93 -6.54 -6.12
N PRO A 67 3.87 -7.88 -6.30
CA PRO A 67 4.99 -8.76 -5.94
C PRO A 67 6.28 -8.43 -6.69
N ASP A 68 6.17 -7.97 -7.93
CA ASP A 68 7.26 -7.46 -8.76
C ASP A 68 7.99 -6.26 -8.12
N VAL A 69 7.24 -5.30 -7.58
CA VAL A 69 7.82 -4.12 -6.91
C VAL A 69 8.55 -4.53 -5.62
N PHE A 70 7.95 -5.42 -4.83
CA PHE A 70 8.59 -5.89 -3.59
C PHE A 70 9.80 -6.79 -3.87
N GLU A 71 9.73 -7.67 -4.87
CA GLU A 71 10.85 -8.51 -5.30
C GLU A 71 12.03 -7.68 -5.82
N ALA A 72 11.77 -6.65 -6.62
CA ALA A 72 12.82 -5.74 -7.11
C ALA A 72 13.54 -4.94 -6.00
N ASN A 73 13.02 -4.98 -4.77
CA ASN A 73 13.61 -4.35 -3.58
C ASN A 73 13.98 -5.38 -2.49
N ASP A 74 14.10 -6.67 -2.86
CA ASP A 74 14.40 -7.79 -1.95
C ASP A 74 13.40 -7.98 -0.80
N LEU A 75 12.23 -7.35 -0.85
CA LEU A 75 11.20 -7.32 0.20
C LEU A 75 10.04 -8.28 -0.07
N LEU A 76 10.14 -9.20 -1.04
CA LEU A 76 9.02 -10.09 -1.39
C LEU A 76 8.53 -10.90 -0.19
N SER A 77 9.45 -11.43 0.63
CA SER A 77 9.15 -12.20 1.84
C SER A 77 8.81 -11.35 3.06
N TRP A 78 8.85 -10.02 2.96
CA TRP A 78 8.57 -9.13 4.08
C TRP A 78 7.11 -9.28 4.52
N GLN A 79 6.96 -9.47 5.83
CA GLN A 79 5.67 -9.59 6.50
C GLN A 79 5.65 -8.68 7.71
N ALA A 80 4.68 -7.79 7.73
CA ALA A 80 4.47 -6.88 8.84
C ALA A 80 2.98 -6.54 8.98
N GLN A 81 2.57 -6.31 10.21
CA GLN A 81 1.22 -5.89 10.56
C GLN A 81 1.31 -4.56 11.31
N ASP A 82 0.19 -3.84 11.33
CA ASP A 82 0.03 -2.59 12.06
C ASP A 82 1.11 -1.54 11.78
N LEU A 83 1.64 -1.52 10.54
CA LEU A 83 2.64 -0.55 10.12
C LEU A 83 2.00 0.85 10.13
N PRO A 84 2.61 1.84 10.79
CA PRO A 84 2.09 3.20 10.79
C PRO A 84 2.13 3.76 9.38
N ALA A 85 1.02 4.38 8.98
CA ALA A 85 0.89 5.01 7.68
C ALA A 85 0.45 6.48 7.84
N SER A 86 0.98 7.35 6.99
CA SER A 86 0.62 8.76 6.96
C SER A 86 0.41 9.23 5.53
N TRP A 87 -0.62 10.07 5.33
CA TRP A 87 -0.84 10.68 4.03
C TRP A 87 0.15 11.82 3.82
N SER A 88 0.87 11.78 2.69
CA SER A 88 1.69 12.89 2.21
C SER A 88 0.95 13.63 1.12
N SER A 89 0.53 14.87 1.40
CA SER A 89 -0.13 15.74 0.40
C SER A 89 0.81 16.15 -0.73
N GLU A 90 2.11 16.27 -0.45
CA GLU A 90 3.13 16.59 -1.45
C GLU A 90 3.27 15.46 -2.48
N GLN A 91 3.28 14.21 -2.01
CA GLN A 91 3.42 13.04 -2.89
C GLN A 91 2.07 12.49 -3.38
N GLY A 92 0.96 12.98 -2.84
CA GLY A 92 -0.38 12.44 -3.11
C GLY A 92 -0.48 10.95 -2.78
N ALA A 93 0.17 10.52 -1.70
CA ALA A 93 0.40 9.10 -1.41
C ALA A 93 0.17 8.77 0.07
N LEU A 94 -0.29 7.55 0.35
CA LEU A 94 -0.20 6.97 1.67
C LEU A 94 1.21 6.36 1.83
N ILE A 95 1.97 6.89 2.77
CA ILE A 95 3.36 6.52 3.03
C ILE A 95 3.43 5.57 4.21
N VAL A 96 4.13 4.45 4.03
CA VAL A 96 4.43 3.46 5.06
C VAL A 96 5.95 3.32 5.16
N PRO A 97 6.58 3.85 6.22
CA PRO A 97 8.03 3.72 6.40
C PRO A 97 8.45 2.24 6.45
N LEU A 98 9.56 1.91 5.82
CA LEU A 98 10.21 0.63 6.02
C LEU A 98 10.83 0.57 7.42
N PRO A 99 10.90 -0.62 8.05
CA PRO A 99 11.63 -0.77 9.31
C PRO A 99 13.10 -0.39 9.10
N ALA A 100 13.72 0.21 10.12
CA ALA A 100 15.10 0.71 10.05
C ALA A 100 16.16 -0.38 9.85
N ASN A 101 15.78 -1.66 9.84
CA ASN A 101 16.62 -2.78 9.44
C ASN A 101 15.70 -3.97 9.12
N PRO A 102 15.47 -4.35 7.85
CA PRO A 102 14.84 -5.62 7.54
C PRO A 102 15.93 -6.69 7.76
N ASP A 103 16.01 -7.25 8.95
CA ASP A 103 16.79 -8.49 9.14
C ASP A 103 16.11 -9.56 8.28
N PHE A 104 16.70 -9.81 7.10
CA PHE A 104 16.37 -10.90 6.19
C PHE A 104 17.15 -12.16 6.57
#